data_AF-A0A9X7JHL5-F1
#
_entry.id   AF-A0A9X7JHL5-F1
#
_cell.length_a   1.000
_cell.length_b   1.000
_cell.length_c   1.000
_cell.angle_alpha   90.00
_cell.angle_beta   90.00
_cell.angle_gamma   90.00
#
_symmetry.space_group_name_H-M   'P 1'
#
loop_
_entity.id
_entity.type
_entity.pdbx_description
1 polymer ?
#
loop_
_entity_poly.entity_id
_entity_poly.type
_entity_poly.pdbx_seq_one_letter_code
_entity_poly.pdbx_strand_id
1 'polypeptide(L)'
;RRFTTGVGRTLYNVYPIYDWQTEDIWRFHARFPEMPHNEVYDLMHKAGVPLSKQRLCQPFGDDQRQGLWLYHLLEPDTWFKLIARVNGANTGALYVQERGNVAGYGHVDLPDGHTWKSYTNLLLASLPKRTREHYLRR
;
A
#
# COMPACT_ATOMS: atom_id res chain seq x y z
N ARG A 1 -6.86 -31.11 -5.20
CA ARG A 1 -5.83 -30.03 -5.20
C ARG A 1 -4.51 -30.64 -4.75
N ARG A 2 -3.35 -30.20 -5.27
CA ARG A 2 -2.03 -30.79 -4.93
C ARG A 2 -1.38 -29.96 -3.82
N PHE A 3 -1.08 -30.60 -2.69
CA PHE A 3 -0.37 -29.98 -1.56
C PHE A 3 1.16 -30.09 -1.69
N THR A 4 1.64 -30.86 -2.68
CA THR A 4 3.05 -30.99 -3.02
C THR A 4 3.31 -30.64 -4.48
N THR A 5 4.46 -30.02 -4.73
CA THR A 5 4.93 -29.67 -6.08
C THR A 5 6.36 -30.16 -6.25
N GLY A 6 6.59 -31.09 -7.18
CA GLY A 6 7.94 -31.51 -7.57
C GLY A 6 8.62 -30.39 -8.36
N VAL A 7 9.71 -29.85 -7.82
CA VAL A 7 10.50 -28.75 -8.42
C VAL A 7 11.86 -29.22 -8.95
N GLY A 8 12.23 -30.47 -8.69
CA GLY A 8 13.43 -31.10 -9.22
C GLY A 8 13.40 -32.62 -9.06
N ARG A 9 14.49 -33.30 -9.46
CA ARG A 9 14.57 -34.78 -9.46
C ARG A 9 14.34 -35.41 -8.09
N THR A 10 14.72 -34.70 -7.02
CA THR A 10 14.60 -35.14 -5.63
C THR A 10 14.10 -34.02 -4.70
N LEU A 11 13.52 -32.94 -5.25
CA LEU A 11 13.08 -31.77 -4.48
C LEU A 11 11.58 -31.54 -4.64
N TYR A 12 10.90 -31.37 -3.52
CA TYR A 12 9.47 -31.14 -3.45
C TYR A 12 9.17 -29.98 -2.51
N ASN A 13 8.34 -29.06 -2.96
CA ASN A 13 7.70 -28.08 -2.08
C ASN A 13 6.45 -28.72 -1.48
N VAL A 14 6.21 -28.46 -0.20
CA VAL A 14 5.02 -28.91 0.54
C VAL A 14 4.31 -27.70 1.11
N TYR A 15 3.00 -27.64 0.96
CA TYR A 15 2.16 -26.52 1.40
C TYR A 15 1.07 -27.05 2.35
N PRO A 16 1.35 -27.19 3.66
CA PRO A 16 0.43 -27.84 4.61
C PRO A 16 -0.91 -27.10 4.81
N ILE A 17 -0.95 -25.81 4.53
CA ILE A 17 -2.14 -24.94 4.67
C ILE A 17 -2.61 -24.39 3.32
N TYR A 18 -2.36 -25.11 2.23
CA TYR A 18 -2.59 -24.61 0.86
C TYR A 18 -4.07 -24.26 0.57
N ASP A 19 -5.01 -24.83 1.30
CA ASP A 19 -6.45 -24.64 1.17
C ASP A 19 -7.04 -23.75 2.26
N TRP A 20 -6.23 -23.26 3.19
CA TRP A 20 -6.67 -22.34 4.23
C TRP A 20 -7.01 -20.97 3.64
N GLN A 21 -8.10 -20.39 4.14
CA GLN A 21 -8.47 -19.00 3.91
C GLN A 21 -7.96 -18.11 5.05
N THR A 22 -8.04 -16.79 4.86
CA THR A 22 -7.66 -15.82 5.90
C THR A 22 -8.42 -16.07 7.21
N GLU A 23 -9.70 -16.42 7.11
CA GLU A 23 -10.56 -16.73 8.25
C GLU A 23 -10.08 -17.98 9.01
N ASP A 24 -9.52 -18.98 8.32
CA ASP A 24 -9.02 -20.20 8.97
C ASP A 24 -7.79 -19.91 9.83
N ILE A 25 -6.92 -19.00 9.36
CA ILE A 25 -5.76 -18.51 10.13
C ILE A 25 -6.24 -17.84 11.43
N TRP A 26 -7.26 -16.97 11.34
CA TRP A 26 -7.79 -16.30 12.52
C TRP A 26 -8.54 -17.22 13.47
N ARG A 27 -9.28 -18.22 12.95
CA ARG A 27 -9.89 -19.27 13.78
C ARG A 27 -8.86 -20.10 14.52
N PHE A 28 -7.70 -20.37 13.90
CA PHE A 28 -6.59 -21.05 14.56
C PHE A 28 -6.07 -20.24 15.75
N HIS A 29 -5.73 -18.96 15.57
CA HIS A 29 -5.27 -18.12 16.69
C HIS A 29 -6.34 -17.89 17.76
N ALA A 30 -7.63 -17.87 17.40
CA ALA A 30 -8.71 -17.83 18.38
C ALA A 30 -8.81 -19.11 19.23
N ARG A 31 -8.43 -20.28 18.67
CA ARG A 31 -8.42 -21.56 19.38
C ARG A 31 -7.13 -21.78 20.18
N PHE A 32 -6.01 -21.27 19.68
CA PHE A 32 -4.67 -21.42 20.25
C PHE A 32 -4.07 -20.05 20.55
N PRO A 33 -4.56 -19.34 21.59
CA PRO A 33 -4.16 -17.97 21.90
C PRO A 33 -2.69 -17.84 22.33
N GLU A 34 -2.05 -18.94 22.72
CA GLU A 34 -0.62 -19.00 23.05
C GLU A 34 0.29 -18.99 21.82
N MET A 35 -0.27 -19.24 20.63
CA MET A 35 0.52 -19.28 19.40
C MET A 35 0.85 -17.86 18.93
N PRO A 36 2.13 -17.57 18.67
CA PRO A 36 2.55 -16.22 18.32
C PRO A 36 1.99 -15.80 16.95
N HIS A 37 1.54 -14.56 16.86
CA HIS A 37 1.26 -13.86 15.61
C HIS A 37 1.82 -12.44 15.68
N ASN A 38 1.79 -11.74 14.54
CA ASN A 38 2.22 -10.36 14.50
C ASN A 38 1.13 -9.44 15.07
N GLU A 39 1.41 -8.79 16.20
CA GLU A 39 0.50 -7.89 16.92
C GLU A 39 0.00 -6.71 16.07
N VAL A 40 0.71 -6.34 14.99
CA VAL A 40 0.26 -5.30 14.07
C VAL A 40 -1.11 -5.63 13.46
N TYR A 41 -1.41 -6.91 13.25
CA TYR A 41 -2.72 -7.31 12.75
C TYR A 41 -3.85 -7.07 13.78
N ASP A 42 -3.57 -7.17 15.07
CA ASP A 42 -4.53 -6.80 16.12
C ASP A 42 -4.74 -5.28 16.14
N LEU A 43 -3.67 -4.51 15.94
CA LEU A 43 -3.75 -3.05 15.81
C LEU A 43 -4.56 -2.66 14.56
N MET A 44 -4.37 -3.35 13.42
CA MET A 44 -5.19 -3.16 12.22
C MET A 44 -6.66 -3.48 12.49
N HIS A 45 -6.94 -4.56 13.24
CA HIS A 45 -8.30 -4.91 13.63
C HIS A 45 -8.94 -3.82 14.50
N LYS A 46 -8.21 -3.33 15.51
CA LYS A 46 -8.64 -2.21 16.37
C LYS A 46 -8.85 -0.91 15.57
N ALA A 47 -8.07 -0.69 14.52
CA ALA A 47 -8.22 0.43 13.59
C ALA A 47 -9.37 0.26 12.59
N GLY A 48 -10.13 -0.85 12.67
CA GLY A 48 -11.29 -1.10 11.81
C GLY A 48 -10.95 -1.64 10.42
N VAL A 49 -9.73 -2.12 10.19
CA VAL A 49 -9.34 -2.70 8.90
C VAL A 49 -9.99 -4.07 8.71
N PRO A 50 -10.80 -4.29 7.65
CA PRO A 50 -11.39 -5.60 7.37
C PRO A 50 -10.31 -6.66 7.15
N LEU A 51 -10.55 -7.91 7.57
CA LEU A 51 -9.58 -9.01 7.47
C LEU A 51 -9.01 -9.18 6.05
N SER A 52 -9.85 -9.02 5.02
CA SER A 52 -9.43 -9.10 3.61
C SER A 52 -8.46 -8.01 3.15
N LYS A 53 -8.37 -6.91 3.91
CA LYS A 53 -7.51 -5.74 3.66
C LYS A 53 -6.33 -5.62 4.63
N GLN A 54 -6.18 -6.54 5.58
CA GLN A 54 -5.05 -6.58 6.49
C GLN A 54 -3.80 -7.11 5.77
N ARG A 55 -3.08 -6.22 5.07
CA ARG A 55 -1.83 -6.55 4.38
C ARG A 55 -0.73 -5.61 4.81
N LEU A 56 0.40 -6.21 5.19
CA LEU A 56 1.65 -5.48 5.41
C LEU A 56 2.45 -5.48 4.12
N CYS A 57 2.89 -4.30 3.71
CA CYS A 57 3.77 -4.14 2.56
C CYS A 57 4.54 -2.83 2.65
N GLN A 58 5.51 -2.63 1.74
CA GLN A 58 6.29 -1.41 1.69
C GLN A 58 5.39 -0.19 1.33
N PRO A 59 5.52 0.96 2.01
CA PRO A 59 4.53 2.04 1.97
C PRO A 59 4.39 2.80 0.64
N PHE A 60 5.32 2.61 -0.31
CA PHE A 60 5.45 3.48 -1.49
C PHE A 60 5.08 2.82 -2.84
N GLY A 61 4.73 1.53 -2.85
CA GLY A 61 4.23 0.89 -4.07
C GLY A 61 2.79 1.32 -4.39
N ASP A 62 2.37 1.21 -5.65
CA ASP A 62 1.06 1.71 -6.12
C ASP A 62 -0.13 1.14 -5.33
N ASP A 63 -0.14 -0.17 -5.08
CA ASP A 63 -1.20 -0.83 -4.31
C ASP A 63 -1.03 -0.60 -2.80
N GLN A 64 0.21 -0.50 -2.35
CA GLN A 64 0.58 -0.42 -0.94
C GLN A 64 0.37 0.95 -0.34
N ARG A 65 0.45 2.00 -1.17
CA ARG A 65 0.21 3.39 -0.76
C ARG A 65 -1.14 3.54 -0.06
N GLN A 66 -2.15 2.77 -0.44
CA GLN A 66 -3.47 2.77 0.21
C GLN A 66 -3.44 2.59 1.73
N GLY A 67 -2.43 1.88 2.26
CA GLY A 67 -2.26 1.67 3.70
C GLY A 67 -1.43 2.75 4.40
N LEU A 68 -0.92 3.77 3.70
CA LEU A 68 0.03 4.74 4.27
C LEU A 68 -0.56 5.52 5.46
N TRP A 69 -1.88 5.77 5.43
CA TRP A 69 -2.59 6.40 6.54
C TRP A 69 -2.56 5.56 7.83
N LEU A 70 -2.36 4.24 7.78
CA LEU A 70 -2.35 3.41 8.98
C LEU A 70 -1.06 3.56 9.79
N TYR A 71 0.06 3.96 9.18
CA TYR A 71 1.37 3.91 9.81
C TYR A 71 1.45 4.73 11.10
N HIS A 72 0.83 5.92 11.12
CA HIS A 72 0.84 6.76 12.32
C HIS A 72 -0.03 6.20 13.46
N LEU A 73 -1.00 5.33 13.15
CA LEU A 73 -1.84 4.64 14.12
C LEU A 73 -1.18 3.37 14.66
N LEU A 74 -0.55 2.59 13.77
CA LEU A 74 0.03 1.28 14.11
C LEU A 74 1.43 1.40 14.71
N GLU A 75 2.27 2.30 14.17
CA GLU A 75 3.68 2.45 14.55
C GLU A 75 4.10 3.93 14.57
N PRO A 76 3.66 4.73 15.56
CA PRO A 76 3.89 6.18 15.59
C PRO A 76 5.37 6.57 15.60
N ASP A 77 6.23 5.82 16.29
CA ASP A 77 7.67 6.09 16.35
C ASP A 77 8.37 5.83 15.00
N THR A 78 7.97 4.75 14.32
CA THR A 78 8.45 4.43 12.97
C THR A 78 7.95 5.48 11.98
N TRP A 79 6.69 5.91 12.10
CA TRP A 79 6.12 6.97 11.30
C TRP A 79 6.89 8.29 11.44
N PHE A 80 7.24 8.69 12.66
CA PHE A 80 8.04 9.89 12.92
C PHE A 80 9.40 9.86 12.18
N LYS A 81 10.10 8.73 12.25
CA LYS A 81 11.37 8.54 11.51
C LYS A 81 11.16 8.59 10.00
N LEU A 82 10.02 8.07 9.52
CA LEU A 82 9.70 8.04 8.10
C LEU A 82 9.42 9.43 7.55
N ILE A 83 8.60 10.25 8.22
CA ILE A 83 8.30 11.62 7.79
C ILE A 83 9.54 12.53 7.80
N ALA A 84 10.47 12.30 8.73
CA ALA A 84 11.73 13.05 8.79
C ALA A 84 12.68 12.72 7.63
N ARG A 85 12.56 11.53 7.05
CA ARG A 85 13.46 11.03 6.00
C ARG A 85 12.87 11.14 4.60
N VAL A 86 11.55 10.99 4.45
CA VAL A 86 10.88 10.87 3.15
C VAL A 86 9.99 12.09 2.91
N ASN A 87 10.47 12.98 2.05
CA ASN A 87 9.72 14.15 1.62
C ASN A 87 8.39 13.74 0.97
N GLY A 88 7.30 14.39 1.40
CA GLY A 88 5.96 14.12 0.89
C GLY A 88 5.25 12.92 1.53
N ALA A 89 5.88 12.17 2.45
CA ALA A 89 5.22 11.06 3.14
C ALA A 89 3.97 11.51 3.92
N ASN A 90 4.06 12.63 4.65
CA ASN A 90 2.94 13.17 5.40
C ASN A 90 1.77 13.60 4.50
N THR A 91 2.07 14.32 3.42
CA THR A 91 1.09 14.68 2.38
C THR A 91 0.46 13.44 1.76
N GLY A 92 1.28 12.43 1.46
CA GLY A 92 0.82 11.14 0.96
C GLY A 92 -0.18 10.50 1.92
N ALA A 93 0.16 10.34 3.20
CA ALA A 93 -0.73 9.75 4.19
C ALA A 93 -2.07 10.48 4.32
N LEU A 94 -2.05 11.82 4.22
CA LEU A 94 -3.23 12.66 4.37
C LEU A 94 -4.23 12.45 3.23
N TYR A 95 -3.75 12.39 1.98
CA TYR A 95 -4.61 12.35 0.80
C TYR A 95 -4.80 10.94 0.21
N VAL A 96 -4.16 9.89 0.75
CA VAL A 96 -4.17 8.57 0.10
C VAL A 96 -5.52 7.87 0.11
N GLN A 97 -6.42 8.27 1.00
CA GLN A 97 -7.80 7.78 1.02
C GLN A 97 -8.72 8.56 0.07
N GLU A 98 -8.26 9.69 -0.47
CA GLU A 98 -9.04 10.54 -1.36
C GLU A 98 -8.92 10.08 -2.82
N ARG A 99 -10.02 10.20 -3.55
CA ARG A 99 -10.05 10.07 -5.01
C ARG A 99 -10.04 11.46 -5.61
N GLY A 100 -9.34 11.64 -6.72
CA GLY A 100 -9.34 12.92 -7.44
C GLY A 100 -7.95 13.48 -7.73
N ASN A 101 -7.92 14.79 -7.95
CA ASN A 101 -6.81 15.54 -8.52
C ASN A 101 -5.53 15.54 -7.67
N VAL A 102 -5.65 15.44 -6.34
CA VAL A 102 -4.49 15.58 -5.44
C VAL A 102 -3.51 14.42 -5.60
N ALA A 103 -4.02 13.18 -5.59
CA ALA A 103 -3.22 11.98 -5.78
C ALA A 103 -3.29 11.43 -7.22
N GLY A 104 -4.14 12.00 -8.07
CA GLY A 104 -4.44 11.48 -9.41
C GLY A 104 -5.10 10.10 -9.38
N TYR A 105 -5.73 9.73 -8.26
CA TYR A 105 -6.25 8.37 -8.05
C TYR A 105 -7.71 8.26 -8.48
N GLY A 106 -7.96 7.37 -9.45
CA GLY A 106 -9.30 7.01 -9.94
C GLY A 106 -9.92 8.01 -10.91
N HIS A 107 -9.89 9.31 -10.60
CA HIS A 107 -10.42 10.38 -11.45
C HIS A 107 -9.57 11.63 -11.38
N VAL A 108 -9.48 12.37 -12.49
CA VAL A 108 -8.87 13.69 -12.55
C VAL A 108 -9.81 14.60 -13.33
N ASP A 109 -10.19 15.71 -12.72
CA ASP A 109 -10.99 16.77 -13.32
C ASP A 109 -10.09 17.73 -14.09
N LEU A 110 -10.54 18.13 -15.28
CA LEU A 110 -9.91 19.20 -16.03
C LEU A 110 -10.40 20.54 -15.46
N PRO A 111 -9.51 21.43 -14.99
CA PRO A 111 -9.94 22.74 -14.49
C PRO A 111 -10.63 23.58 -15.58
N ASP A 112 -11.58 24.41 -15.16
CA ASP A 112 -12.32 25.28 -16.08
C ASP A 112 -11.38 26.16 -16.92
N GLY A 113 -11.68 26.29 -18.20
CA GLY A 113 -10.89 27.09 -19.14
C GLY A 113 -9.61 26.41 -19.64
N HIS A 114 -9.29 25.19 -19.20
CA HIS A 114 -8.18 24.42 -19.73
C HIS A 114 -8.63 23.37 -20.77
N THR A 115 -7.76 23.11 -21.75
CA THR A 115 -7.71 21.83 -22.48
C THR A 115 -6.73 20.89 -21.78
N TRP A 116 -6.85 19.57 -21.97
CA TRP A 116 -5.87 18.61 -21.45
C TRP A 116 -4.43 18.96 -21.84
N LYS A 117 -4.20 19.40 -23.08
CA LYS A 117 -2.86 19.85 -23.53
C LYS A 117 -2.36 21.04 -22.70
N SER A 118 -3.21 22.06 -22.51
CA SER A 118 -2.82 23.24 -21.72
C SER A 118 -2.59 22.92 -20.25
N TYR A 119 -3.39 22.02 -19.66
CA TYR A 119 -3.25 21.61 -18.27
C TYR A 119 -2.00 20.76 -18.06
N THR A 120 -1.71 19.81 -18.95
CA THR A 120 -0.45 19.04 -18.93
C THR A 120 0.76 19.96 -19.03
N ASN A 121 0.74 20.97 -19.92
CA ASN A 121 1.83 21.93 -20.03
C ASN A 121 1.98 22.80 -18.77
N LEU A 122 0.88 23.18 -18.12
CA LEU A 122 0.89 23.88 -16.83
C LEU A 122 1.57 23.02 -15.74
N LEU A 123 1.17 21.74 -15.61
CA LEU A 123 1.77 20.81 -14.66
C LEU A 123 3.26 20.61 -14.96
N LEU A 124 3.65 20.40 -16.22
CA LEU A 124 5.05 20.29 -16.62
C LEU A 124 5.85 21.55 -16.28
N ALA A 125 5.28 22.74 -16.47
CA ALA A 125 5.94 24.00 -16.16
C ALA A 125 6.22 24.16 -14.66
N SER A 126 5.38 23.58 -13.79
CA SER A 126 5.55 23.60 -12.32
C SER A 126 6.66 22.66 -11.80
N LEU A 127 7.12 21.71 -12.61
CA LEU A 127 8.15 20.76 -12.21
C LEU A 127 9.55 21.40 -12.20
N PRO A 128 10.48 20.90 -11.33
CA PRO A 128 11.89 21.28 -11.41
C PRO A 128 12.46 21.04 -12.81
N LYS A 129 13.34 21.95 -13.26
CA LYS A 129 13.89 21.98 -14.64
C LYS A 129 14.33 20.61 -15.14
N ARG A 130 15.13 19.88 -14.34
CA ARG A 130 15.64 18.54 -14.68
C ARG A 130 14.52 17.53 -14.92
N THR A 131 13.51 17.51 -14.06
CA THR A 131 12.36 16.60 -14.15
C THR A 131 11.49 16.96 -15.35
N ARG A 132 11.22 18.26 -15.56
CA ARG A 132 10.48 18.76 -16.73
C ARG A 132 11.13 18.36 -18.05
N GLU A 133 12.43 18.56 -18.19
CA GLU A 133 13.21 18.20 -19.39
C GLU A 133 13.26 16.67 -19.64
N HIS A 134 13.11 15.86 -18.59
CA HIS A 134 12.98 14.41 -18.75
C HIS A 134 11.63 14.05 -19.37
N TYR A 135 10.53 14.62 -18.89
CA TYR A 135 9.19 14.34 -19.41
C TYR A 135 8.96 14.94 -20.80
N LEU A 136 9.48 16.13 -21.09
CA LEU A 136 9.34 16.77 -22.41
C LEU A 136 10.03 16.02 -23.55
N ARG A 137 10.99 15.14 -23.24
CA ARG A 137 11.70 14.32 -24.24
C ARG A 137 10.95 13.05 -24.63
N ARG A 138 9.90 12.68 -23.89
CA ARG A 138 9.05 11.52 -24.15
C ARG A 138 7.83 11.94 -24.95
#